data_AF-A0A3P1ZIJ3-F1
#
_entry.id   AF-A0A3P1ZIJ3-F1
#
_cell.length_a   1.000
_cell.length_b   1.000
_cell.length_c   1.000
_cell.angle_alpha   90.00
_cell.angle_beta   90.00
_cell.angle_gamma   90.00
#
_symmetry.space_group_name_H-M   'P 1'
#
loop_
_entity.id
_entity.type
_entity.pdbx_description
1 polymer ?
#
loop_
_entity_poly.entity_id
_entity_poly.type
_entity_poly.pdbx_seq_one_letter_code
_entity_poly.pdbx_strand_id
1 'polypeptide(L)'
;MDTTYFGRDYGVMVLLDSISKQALFVDEVAYETTALYLATITAVQEKGTVIRSITCDGRRGLDKLLPGVPMQLCHFHQVQTVNRYLTRRPKSVAACELRELALSLKNSTRAGFAGALEAWYERHKSFINERSTNPITGKSHYTHKRLRSAYNSLKRSLERLFTFERYPELNIHKTTNLLEGKFADLKRRLSCHQG
;
A
#
# COMPACT_ATOMS: atom_id res chain seq x y z
N MET A 1 -7.29 -5.52 -6.30
CA MET A 1 -7.69 -4.34 -7.07
C MET A 1 -6.52 -3.41 -7.17
N ASP A 2 -6.25 -2.88 -8.36
CA ASP A 2 -5.12 -2.00 -8.60
C ASP A 2 -5.35 -1.21 -9.90
N THR A 3 -4.66 -0.09 -10.07
CA THR A 3 -4.75 0.75 -11.28
C THR A 3 -3.35 0.98 -11.84
N THR A 4 -3.22 0.91 -13.16
CA THR A 4 -1.98 1.26 -13.84
C THR A 4 -2.19 2.44 -14.77
N TYR A 5 -1.28 3.41 -14.74
CA TYR A 5 -1.34 4.59 -15.58
C TYR A 5 -0.41 4.49 -16.79
N PHE A 6 -0.84 5.08 -17.90
CA PHE A 6 -0.09 5.32 -19.13
C PHE A 6 -0.11 6.83 -19.40
N GLY A 7 1.04 7.49 -19.27
CA GLY A 7 1.08 8.96 -19.29
C GLY A 7 0.43 9.57 -18.05
N ARG A 8 -0.20 10.74 -18.20
CA ARG A 8 -0.79 11.51 -17.09
C ARG A 8 -2.30 11.39 -16.98
N ASP A 9 -2.99 11.12 -18.09
CA ASP A 9 -4.44 11.31 -18.19
C ASP A 9 -5.21 9.99 -18.44
N TYR A 10 -4.49 8.87 -18.57
CA TYR A 10 -5.07 7.57 -18.86
C TYR A 10 -4.62 6.51 -17.86
N GLY A 11 -5.57 5.92 -17.15
CA GLY A 11 -5.38 4.81 -16.22
C GLY A 11 -6.32 3.66 -16.53
N VAL A 12 -5.90 2.44 -16.21
CA VAL A 12 -6.73 1.23 -16.33
C VAL A 12 -6.83 0.60 -14.96
N MET A 13 -8.06 0.53 -14.45
CA MET A 13 -8.40 -0.05 -13.15
C MET A 13 -8.89 -1.47 -13.33
N VAL A 14 -8.33 -2.41 -12.55
CA VAL A 14 -8.66 -3.84 -12.69
C VAL A 14 -9.03 -4.45 -11.35
N LEU A 15 -10.20 -5.11 -11.35
CA LEU A 15 -10.61 -6.04 -10.30
C LEU A 15 -10.34 -7.47 -10.80
N LEU A 16 -9.38 -8.13 -10.16
CA LEU A 16 -8.97 -9.49 -10.50
C LEU A 16 -9.41 -10.46 -9.42
N ASP A 17 -10.04 -11.56 -9.81
CA ASP A 17 -10.26 -12.68 -8.90
C ASP A 17 -8.92 -13.39 -8.63
N SER A 18 -8.56 -13.45 -7.36
CA SER A 18 -7.36 -14.15 -6.91
C SER A 18 -7.42 -15.67 -7.11
N ILE A 19 -8.61 -16.28 -7.21
CA ILE A 19 -8.77 -17.72 -7.35
C ILE A 19 -8.68 -18.11 -8.83
N SER A 20 -9.63 -17.65 -9.66
CA SER A 20 -9.69 -17.98 -11.09
C SER A 20 -8.65 -17.25 -11.94
N LYS A 21 -8.02 -16.20 -11.41
CA LYS A 21 -7.10 -15.30 -12.14
C LYS A 21 -7.77 -14.57 -13.32
N GLN A 22 -9.10 -14.52 -13.34
CA GLN A 22 -9.86 -13.76 -14.32
C GLN A 22 -10.10 -12.32 -13.87
N ALA A 23 -10.17 -11.40 -14.84
CA ALA A 23 -10.57 -10.04 -14.57
C ALA A 23 -12.10 -10.00 -14.44
N LEU A 24 -12.59 -9.63 -13.25
CA LEU A 24 -14.00 -9.46 -12.97
C LEU A 24 -14.51 -8.10 -13.48
N PHE A 25 -13.60 -7.12 -13.54
CA PHE A 25 -13.87 -5.77 -13.99
C PHE A 25 -12.60 -5.13 -14.55
N VAL A 26 -12.75 -4.39 -15.65
CA VAL A 26 -11.73 -3.56 -16.27
C VAL A 26 -12.42 -2.28 -16.73
N ASP A 27 -11.87 -1.14 -16.35
CA ASP A 27 -12.39 0.15 -16.79
C ASP A 27 -11.28 1.19 -16.91
N GLU A 28 -11.53 2.19 -17.75
CA GLU A 28 -10.66 3.33 -17.98
C GLU A 28 -10.95 4.40 -16.94
N VAL A 29 -9.91 4.93 -16.30
CA VAL A 29 -10.03 5.94 -15.26
C VAL A 29 -9.01 7.06 -15.48
N ALA A 30 -9.46 8.31 -15.44
CA ALA A 30 -8.55 9.46 -15.46
C ALA A 30 -7.75 9.56 -14.16
N TYR A 31 -8.40 9.28 -13.02
CA TYR A 31 -7.79 9.28 -11.69
C TYR A 31 -8.54 8.36 -10.74
N GLU A 32 -7.79 7.67 -9.88
CA GLU A 32 -8.36 6.84 -8.83
C GLU A 32 -9.12 7.69 -7.80
N THR A 33 -10.39 7.37 -7.59
CA THR A 33 -11.21 7.90 -6.50
C THR A 33 -11.77 6.77 -5.65
N THR A 34 -12.03 7.05 -4.38
CA THR A 34 -12.67 6.05 -3.50
C THR A 34 -14.10 5.72 -3.99
N ALA A 35 -14.77 6.67 -4.67
CA ALA A 35 -16.07 6.44 -5.29
C ALA A 35 -15.99 5.43 -6.45
N LEU A 36 -14.96 5.52 -7.31
CA LEU A 36 -14.73 4.55 -8.38
C LEU A 36 -14.47 3.13 -7.83
N TYR A 37 -13.71 3.03 -6.74
CA TYR A 37 -13.50 1.75 -6.06
C TYR A 37 -14.82 1.14 -5.58
N LEU A 38 -15.65 1.93 -4.90
CA LEU A 38 -16.95 1.48 -4.42
C LEU A 38 -17.86 1.04 -5.58
N ALA A 39 -17.99 1.88 -6.62
CA ALA A 39 -18.80 1.59 -7.80
C ALA A 39 -18.36 0.28 -8.49
N THR A 40 -17.05 0.07 -8.62
CA THR A 40 -16.48 -1.16 -9.22
C THR A 40 -16.83 -2.40 -8.40
N ILE A 41 -16.72 -2.29 -7.08
CA ILE A 41 -16.98 -3.39 -6.15
C ILE A 41 -18.48 -3.71 -6.15
N THR A 42 -19.34 -2.69 -6.12
CA THR A 42 -20.80 -2.84 -6.23
C THR A 42 -21.19 -3.49 -7.56
N ALA A 43 -20.65 -3.04 -8.69
CA ALA A 43 -20.96 -3.63 -10.00
C ALA A 43 -20.58 -5.13 -10.10
N VAL A 44 -19.52 -5.55 -9.41
CA VAL A 44 -19.12 -6.96 -9.34
C VAL A 44 -20.07 -7.75 -8.42
N GLN A 45 -20.50 -7.17 -7.30
CA GLN A 45 -21.48 -7.79 -6.40
C GLN A 45 -22.86 -7.94 -7.05
N GLU A 46 -23.32 -6.96 -7.83
CA GLU A 46 -24.58 -7.01 -8.57
C GLU A 46 -24.62 -8.14 -9.61
N LYS A 47 -23.46 -8.56 -10.13
CA LYS A 47 -23.31 -9.75 -10.98
C LYS A 47 -23.33 -11.07 -10.22
N GLY A 48 -23.65 -11.05 -8.92
CA GLY A 48 -23.72 -12.23 -8.06
C GLY A 48 -22.38 -12.68 -7.49
N THR A 49 -21.30 -11.90 -7.63
CA THR A 49 -19.99 -12.26 -7.09
C THR A 49 -19.89 -11.89 -5.61
N VAL A 50 -19.62 -12.89 -4.76
CA VAL A 50 -19.39 -12.66 -3.33
C VAL A 50 -17.93 -12.30 -3.07
N ILE A 51 -17.69 -11.06 -2.64
CA ILE A 51 -16.34 -10.57 -2.32
C ILE A 51 -15.98 -10.98 -0.90
N ARG A 52 -15.07 -11.95 -0.77
CA ARG A 52 -14.62 -12.48 0.53
C ARG A 52 -13.54 -11.63 1.20
N SER A 53 -12.67 -11.00 0.40
CA SER A 53 -11.61 -10.09 0.88
C SER A 53 -11.08 -9.25 -0.28
N ILE A 54 -10.37 -8.17 0.03
CA ILE A 54 -9.76 -7.28 -0.96
C ILE A 54 -8.29 -7.05 -0.62
N THR A 55 -7.40 -7.25 -1.59
CA THR A 55 -6.03 -6.75 -1.52
C THR A 55 -5.89 -5.50 -2.42
N CYS A 56 -5.42 -4.39 -1.86
CA CYS A 56 -5.27 -3.10 -2.56
C CYS A 56 -3.99 -2.34 -2.14
N ASP A 57 -3.68 -1.27 -2.86
CA ASP A 57 -2.54 -0.36 -2.67
C ASP A 57 -2.62 0.52 -1.40
N GLY A 58 -3.80 0.60 -0.79
CA GLY A 58 -4.01 1.27 0.49
C GLY A 58 -4.80 2.56 0.46
N ARG A 59 -5.63 2.77 -0.57
CA ARG A 59 -6.58 3.88 -0.66
C ARG A 59 -7.23 4.21 0.69
N ARG A 60 -7.09 5.46 1.13
CA ARG A 60 -7.65 5.93 2.41
C ARG A 60 -9.17 5.94 2.35
N GLY A 61 -9.82 5.42 3.39
CA GLY A 61 -11.26 5.47 3.57
C GLY A 61 -12.04 4.36 2.87
N LEU A 62 -11.39 3.54 2.04
CA LEU A 62 -12.06 2.42 1.37
C LEU A 62 -12.57 1.38 2.39
N ASP A 63 -11.84 1.20 3.49
CA ASP A 63 -12.20 0.33 4.62
C ASP A 63 -13.50 0.73 5.30
N LYS A 64 -13.81 2.03 5.29
CA LYS A 64 -15.05 2.56 5.89
C LYS A 64 -16.26 2.35 4.99
N LEU A 65 -16.05 2.26 3.68
CA LEU A 65 -17.13 2.10 2.70
C LEU A 65 -17.57 0.64 2.53
N LEU A 66 -16.74 -0.31 2.97
CA LEU A 66 -17.01 -1.74 2.83
C LEU A 66 -16.90 -2.44 4.20
N PRO A 67 -17.79 -2.08 5.15
CA PRO A 67 -17.79 -2.70 6.45
C PRO A 67 -18.00 -4.21 6.31
N GLY A 68 -17.16 -4.99 6.99
CA GLY A 68 -17.25 -6.46 6.98
C GLY A 68 -16.44 -7.16 5.89
N VAL A 69 -15.86 -6.44 4.92
CA VAL A 69 -14.93 -7.04 3.93
C VAL A 69 -13.49 -6.87 4.43
N PRO A 70 -12.78 -7.97 4.77
CA PRO A 70 -11.38 -7.90 5.17
C PRO A 70 -10.51 -7.27 4.07
N MET A 71 -9.73 -6.25 4.43
CA MET A 71 -8.86 -5.54 3.50
C MET A 71 -7.38 -5.67 3.83
N GLN A 72 -6.67 -6.36 2.95
CA GLN A 72 -5.23 -6.49 3.00
C GLN A 72 -4.56 -5.33 2.25
N LEU A 73 -3.65 -4.65 2.95
CA LEU A 73 -2.75 -3.69 2.32
C LEU A 73 -1.61 -4.45 1.63
N CYS A 74 -1.41 -4.17 0.35
CA CYS A 74 -0.34 -4.75 -0.44
C CYS A 74 1.03 -4.38 0.14
N HIS A 75 1.81 -5.40 0.52
CA HIS A 75 3.15 -5.22 1.10
C HIS A 75 4.09 -4.47 0.15
N PHE A 76 3.99 -4.71 -1.15
CA PHE A 76 4.80 -4.02 -2.16
C PHE A 76 4.54 -2.51 -2.17
N HIS A 77 3.27 -2.10 -2.20
CA HIS A 77 2.87 -0.69 -2.15
C HIS A 77 3.24 -0.02 -0.82
N GLN A 78 3.18 -0.76 0.30
CA GLN A 78 3.67 -0.27 1.58
C GLN A 78 5.19 -0.01 1.53
N VAL A 79 5.98 -0.94 0.97
CA VAL A 79 7.43 -0.77 0.79
C VAL A 79 7.73 0.41 -0.16
N GLN A 80 6.98 0.57 -1.24
CA GLN A 80 7.10 1.74 -2.11
C GLN A 80 6.80 3.05 -1.36
N THR A 81 5.79 3.05 -0.49
CA THR A 81 5.46 4.22 0.34
C THR A 81 6.59 4.57 1.29
N VAL A 82 7.22 3.58 1.94
CA VAL A 82 8.41 3.80 2.77
C VAL A 82 9.58 4.33 1.94
N ASN A 83 9.85 3.74 0.78
CA ASN A 83 10.90 4.20 -0.14
C ASN A 83 10.64 5.63 -0.66
N ARG A 84 9.38 6.03 -0.85
CA ARG A 84 9.02 7.40 -1.23
C ARG A 84 9.45 8.39 -0.14
N TYR A 85 9.29 8.03 1.13
CA TYR A 85 9.73 8.88 2.23
C TYR A 85 11.25 8.85 2.46
N LEU A 86 11.87 7.67 2.48
CA LEU A 86 13.26 7.48 2.91
C LEU A 86 14.28 7.44 1.76
N THR A 87 13.84 7.33 0.52
CA THR A 87 14.62 6.88 -0.65
C THR A 87 15.08 5.42 -0.53
N ARG A 88 15.67 4.87 -1.60
CA ARG A 88 16.21 3.49 -1.61
C ARG A 88 17.56 3.37 -0.89
N ARG A 89 18.26 4.49 -0.67
CA ARG A 89 19.57 4.56 -0.02
C ARG A 89 19.57 5.70 1.01
N PRO A 90 18.80 5.57 2.11
CA PRO A 90 18.82 6.55 3.19
C PRO A 90 20.23 6.65 3.80
N LYS A 91 20.55 7.82 4.37
CA LYS A 91 21.88 8.08 4.95
C LYS A 91 21.95 7.86 6.46
N SER A 92 20.88 8.15 7.19
CA SER A 92 20.86 8.00 8.65
C SER A 92 20.59 6.55 9.04
N VAL A 93 21.27 6.07 10.09
CA VAL A 93 21.08 4.72 10.67
C VAL A 93 19.60 4.42 10.92
N ALA A 94 18.86 5.33 11.56
CA ALA A 94 17.43 5.16 11.83
C ALA A 94 16.61 4.87 10.56
N ALA A 95 16.90 5.58 9.46
CA ALA A 95 16.19 5.40 8.20
C ALA A 95 16.64 4.12 7.45
N CYS A 96 17.91 3.72 7.56
CA CYS A 96 18.38 2.43 7.03
C CYS A 96 17.65 1.28 7.71
N GLU A 97 17.67 1.24 9.05
CA GLU A 97 17.02 0.19 9.85
C GLU A 97 15.50 0.15 9.61
N LEU A 98 14.82 1.30 9.52
CA LEU A 98 13.38 1.32 9.25
C LEU A 98 13.05 0.77 7.85
N ARG A 99 13.91 1.06 6.87
CA ARG A 99 13.73 0.56 5.51
C ARG A 99 13.97 -0.95 5.45
N GLU A 100 14.98 -1.46 6.14
CA GLU A 100 15.23 -2.91 6.27
C GLU A 100 14.05 -3.62 6.92
N LEU A 101 13.50 -3.04 7.99
CA LEU A 101 12.28 -3.55 8.60
C LEU A 101 11.12 -3.57 7.59
N ALA A 102 10.91 -2.49 6.83
CA ALA A 102 9.87 -2.50 5.78
C ALA A 102 10.08 -3.61 4.72
N LEU A 103 11.33 -3.94 4.38
CA LEU A 103 11.65 -5.00 3.43
C LEU A 103 11.40 -6.42 3.99
N SER A 104 11.49 -6.62 5.30
CA SER A 104 11.22 -7.91 5.95
C SER A 104 9.72 -8.25 6.06
N LEU A 105 8.85 -7.28 5.77
CA LEU A 105 7.39 -7.37 5.89
C LEU A 105 6.79 -8.63 5.25
N LYS A 106 7.25 -9.01 4.05
CA LYS A 106 6.76 -10.19 3.31
C LYS A 106 6.91 -11.51 4.09
N ASN A 107 7.95 -11.59 4.90
CA ASN A 107 8.39 -12.81 5.59
C ASN A 107 8.14 -12.76 7.10
N SER A 108 7.50 -11.70 7.60
CA SER A 108 7.22 -11.52 9.02
C SER A 108 5.82 -12.02 9.40
N THR A 109 5.65 -12.32 10.69
CA THR A 109 4.33 -12.42 11.35
C THR A 109 3.90 -11.05 11.87
N ARG A 110 2.61 -10.86 12.15
CA ARG A 110 2.09 -9.61 12.73
C ARG A 110 2.81 -9.28 14.03
N ALA A 111 2.89 -10.26 14.93
CA ALA A 111 3.51 -10.10 16.24
C ALA A 111 5.00 -9.76 16.13
N GLY A 112 5.76 -10.49 15.29
CA GLY A 112 7.18 -10.24 15.09
C GLY A 112 7.46 -8.86 14.48
N PHE A 113 6.68 -8.48 13.45
CA PHE A 113 6.83 -7.17 12.82
C PHE A 113 6.45 -6.03 13.77
N ALA A 114 5.35 -6.17 14.51
CA ALA A 114 4.91 -5.17 15.48
C ALA A 114 5.97 -4.97 16.58
N GLY A 115 6.51 -6.06 17.13
CA GLY A 115 7.59 -6.00 18.12
C GLY A 115 8.85 -5.34 17.57
N ALA A 116 9.28 -5.70 16.36
CA ALA A 116 10.44 -5.08 15.72
C ALA A 116 10.22 -3.58 15.41
N LEU A 117 9.01 -3.19 15.01
CA LEU A 117 8.66 -1.79 14.76
C LEU A 117 8.64 -0.96 16.04
N GLU A 118 8.16 -1.53 17.14
CA GLU A 118 8.17 -0.88 18.45
C GLU A 118 9.60 -0.76 18.99
N ALA A 119 10.41 -1.82 18.90
CA ALA A 119 11.82 -1.80 19.29
C ALA A 119 12.62 -0.75 18.50
N TRP A 120 12.35 -0.63 17.19
CA TRP A 120 12.92 0.43 16.37
C TRP A 120 12.50 1.83 16.86
N TYR A 121 11.21 2.01 17.18
CA TYR A 121 10.72 3.29 17.70
C TYR A 121 11.42 3.65 18.99
N GLU A 122 11.49 2.74 19.95
CA GLU A 122 12.12 2.99 21.25
C GLU A 122 13.60 3.33 21.13
N ARG A 123 14.33 2.68 20.22
CA ARG A 123 15.74 2.98 19.93
C ARG A 123 15.94 4.37 19.33
N HIS A 124 15.06 4.80 18.44
CA HIS A 124 15.23 6.03 17.64
C HIS A 124 14.29 7.17 18.06
N LYS A 125 13.50 7.01 19.14
CA LYS A 125 12.45 7.98 19.52
C LYS A 125 12.98 9.37 19.77
N SER A 126 14.16 9.51 20.38
CA SER A 126 14.79 10.82 20.62
C SER A 126 15.11 11.51 19.29
N PHE A 127 15.76 10.80 18.38
CA PHE A 127 16.12 11.28 17.04
C PHE A 127 14.88 11.68 16.23
N ILE A 128 13.88 10.81 16.08
CA ILE A 128 12.72 11.11 15.21
C ILE A 128 11.75 12.15 15.79
N ASN A 129 11.85 12.44 17.09
CA ASN A 129 11.07 13.48 17.76
C ASN A 129 11.83 14.80 17.87
N GLU A 130 13.09 14.88 17.42
CA GLU A 130 13.85 16.12 17.36
C GLU A 130 13.07 17.20 16.61
N ARG A 131 13.12 18.44 17.12
CA ARG A 131 12.42 19.59 16.57
C ARG A 131 13.39 20.71 16.25
N SER A 132 13.24 21.28 15.06
CA SER A 132 13.89 22.53 14.67
C SER A 132 12.89 23.68 14.71
N THR A 133 13.37 24.89 14.96
CA THR A 133 12.57 26.11 14.91
C THR A 133 12.92 26.88 13.66
N ASN A 134 11.91 27.32 12.91
CA ASN A 134 12.14 28.18 11.76
C ASN A 134 12.52 29.59 12.27
N PRO A 135 13.70 30.12 11.90
CA PRO A 135 14.21 31.38 12.47
C PRO A 135 13.39 32.62 12.03
N ILE A 136 12.69 32.55 10.91
CA ILE A 136 11.89 33.66 10.37
C ILE A 136 10.49 33.68 10.97
N THR A 137 9.85 32.51 11.08
CA THR A 137 8.44 32.40 11.51
C THR A 137 8.27 32.02 12.98
N GLY A 138 9.34 31.64 13.68
CA GLY A 138 9.30 31.12 15.05
C GLY A 138 8.63 29.75 15.19
N LYS A 139 8.11 29.16 14.10
CA LYS A 139 7.34 27.91 14.16
C LYS A 139 8.26 26.69 14.30
N SER A 140 7.96 25.88 15.31
CA SER A 140 8.65 24.61 15.56
C SER A 140 8.11 23.48 14.68
N HIS A 141 9.00 22.63 14.17
CA HIS A 141 8.65 21.48 13.35
C HIS A 141 9.59 20.30 13.60
N TYR A 142 9.15 19.07 13.36
CA TYR A 142 10.03 17.90 13.44
C TYR A 142 11.17 18.00 12.43
N THR A 143 12.41 17.79 12.86
CA THR A 143 13.60 17.76 11.99
C THR A 143 13.46 16.65 10.95
N HIS A 144 13.04 15.44 11.38
CA HIS A 144 12.99 14.25 10.54
C HIS A 144 11.57 13.91 10.03
N LYS A 145 10.85 14.89 9.44
CA LYS A 145 9.45 14.73 9.00
C LYS A 145 9.23 13.48 8.13
N ARG A 146 10.11 13.24 7.16
CA ARG A 146 9.98 12.12 6.21
C ARG A 146 10.15 10.77 6.91
N LEU A 147 11.13 10.66 7.81
CA LEU A 147 11.35 9.46 8.60
C LEU A 147 10.14 9.17 9.51
N ARG A 148 9.63 10.20 10.17
CA ARG A 148 8.42 10.11 10.98
C ARG A 148 7.21 9.69 10.14
N SER A 149 7.04 10.20 8.93
CA SER A 149 5.97 9.79 8.02
C SER A 149 6.11 8.34 7.55
N ALA A 150 7.33 7.85 7.31
CA ALA A 150 7.59 6.46 6.98
C ALA A 150 7.23 5.52 8.15
N TYR A 151 7.65 5.87 9.36
CA TYR A 151 7.30 5.11 10.57
C TYR A 151 5.77 5.08 10.78
N ASN A 152 5.14 6.26 10.71
CA ASN A 152 3.69 6.36 10.91
C ASN A 152 2.89 5.65 9.83
N SER A 153 3.38 5.56 8.60
CA SER A 153 2.68 4.80 7.56
C SER A 153 2.63 3.32 7.90
N LEU A 154 3.72 2.74 8.42
CA LEU A 154 3.77 1.35 8.90
C LEU A 154 2.91 1.17 10.16
N LYS A 155 3.05 2.05 11.16
CA LYS A 155 2.31 1.96 12.42
C LYS A 155 0.80 1.99 12.21
N ARG A 156 0.31 2.92 11.38
CA ARG A 156 -1.12 3.09 11.12
C ARG A 156 -1.71 1.99 10.26
N SER A 157 -0.90 1.34 9.42
CA SER A 157 -1.37 0.29 8.52
C SER A 157 -1.16 -1.12 9.07
N LEU A 158 -0.56 -1.28 10.26
CA LEU A 158 -0.16 -2.56 10.84
C LEU A 158 -1.26 -3.64 10.74
N GLU A 159 -2.49 -3.34 11.16
CA GLU A 159 -3.59 -4.31 11.11
C GLU A 159 -3.97 -4.71 9.68
N ARG A 160 -3.92 -3.76 8.73
CA ARG A 160 -4.19 -4.04 7.31
C ARG A 160 -3.05 -4.77 6.63
N LEU A 161 -1.82 -4.61 7.10
CA LEU A 161 -0.65 -5.32 6.57
C LEU A 161 -0.69 -6.81 6.91
N PHE A 162 -1.42 -7.21 7.94
CA PHE A 162 -1.49 -8.60 8.40
C PHE A 162 -2.92 -9.14 8.43
N THR A 163 -3.81 -8.61 7.59
CA THR A 163 -5.18 -9.12 7.48
C THR A 163 -5.21 -10.57 7.04
N PHE A 164 -4.25 -11.01 6.21
CA PHE A 164 -4.08 -12.43 5.84
C PHE A 164 -3.82 -13.36 7.04
N GLU A 165 -3.21 -12.86 8.12
CA GLU A 165 -2.93 -13.65 9.33
C GLU A 165 -4.17 -13.70 10.24
N ARG A 166 -5.00 -12.65 10.21
CA ARG A 166 -6.28 -12.60 10.95
C ARG A 166 -7.35 -13.52 10.36
N TYR A 167 -7.33 -13.70 9.04
CA TYR A 167 -8.31 -14.51 8.28
C TYR A 167 -7.60 -15.59 7.45
N PRO A 168 -6.92 -16.56 8.08
CA PRO A 168 -6.15 -17.58 7.37
C PRO A 168 -7.01 -18.42 6.41
N GLU A 169 -8.28 -18.64 6.74
CA GLU A 169 -9.26 -19.39 5.94
C GLU A 169 -9.60 -18.72 4.60
N LEU A 170 -9.31 -17.43 4.46
CA LEU A 170 -9.55 -16.68 3.23
C LEU A 170 -8.37 -16.72 2.25
N ASN A 171 -7.22 -17.28 2.64
CA ASN A 171 -6.01 -17.38 1.81
C ASN A 171 -5.62 -16.05 1.13
N ILE A 172 -5.74 -14.94 1.87
CA ILE A 172 -5.55 -13.59 1.32
C ILE A 172 -4.10 -13.38 0.87
N HIS A 173 -3.91 -12.95 -0.38
CA HIS A 173 -2.58 -12.64 -0.88
C HIS A 173 -2.01 -11.37 -0.24
N LYS A 174 -0.75 -11.44 0.21
CA LYS A 174 0.01 -10.32 0.79
C LYS A 174 0.30 -9.17 -0.20
N THR A 175 0.23 -9.44 -1.51
CA THR A 175 0.61 -8.49 -2.58
C THR A 175 -0.37 -8.56 -3.75
N THR A 176 -0.40 -7.50 -4.56
CA THR A 176 -1.11 -7.43 -5.85
C THR A 176 -0.24 -7.89 -7.04
N ASN A 177 0.78 -8.73 -6.81
CA ASN A 177 1.74 -9.15 -7.84
C ASN A 177 1.08 -9.79 -9.09
N LEU A 178 -0.09 -10.40 -8.94
CA LEU A 178 -0.87 -10.93 -10.06
C LEU A 178 -1.30 -9.83 -11.05
N LEU A 179 -1.64 -8.65 -10.52
CA LEU A 179 -2.00 -7.47 -11.31
C LEU A 179 -0.75 -6.81 -11.89
N GLU A 180 0.33 -6.67 -11.10
CA GLU A 180 1.62 -6.14 -11.59
C GLU A 180 2.13 -6.90 -12.83
N GLY A 181 2.07 -8.24 -12.82
CA GLY A 181 2.48 -9.04 -13.97
C GLY A 181 1.61 -8.81 -15.22
N LYS A 182 0.28 -8.68 -15.04
CA LYS A 182 -0.65 -8.36 -16.14
C LYS A 182 -0.44 -6.95 -16.68
N PHE A 183 -0.19 -5.98 -15.79
CA PHE A 183 0.11 -4.59 -16.18
C PHE A 183 1.44 -4.49 -16.92
N ALA A 184 2.46 -5.23 -16.50
CA ALA A 184 3.74 -5.28 -17.18
C ALA A 184 3.61 -5.90 -18.59
N ASP A 185 2.84 -6.98 -18.75
CA ASP A 185 2.56 -7.57 -20.06
C ASP A 185 1.80 -6.59 -20.96
N LEU A 186 0.75 -5.94 -20.44
CA LEU A 186 -0.02 -4.93 -21.17
C LEU A 186 0.86 -3.77 -21.63
N LYS A 187 1.68 -3.21 -20.73
CA LYS A 187 2.62 -2.12 -21.05
C LYS A 187 3.64 -2.54 -22.11
N ARG A 188 4.17 -3.76 -22.02
CA ARG A 188 5.10 -4.30 -23.02
C ARG A 188 4.44 -4.42 -24.40
N ARG A 189 3.24 -5.02 -24.48
CA ARG A 189 2.52 -5.16 -25.76
C ARG A 189 2.21 -3.80 -26.39
N LEU A 190 1.72 -2.84 -25.60
CA LEU A 190 1.45 -1.48 -26.08
C LEU A 190 2.73 -0.76 -26.51
N SER A 191 3.86 -0.99 -25.82
CA SER A 191 5.13 -0.37 -26.21
C SER A 191 5.67 -0.86 -27.57
N CYS A 192 5.25 -2.04 -28.04
CA CYS A 192 5.60 -2.56 -29.36
C CYS A 192 4.74 -1.97 -30.49
N HIS A 193 3.62 -1.32 -30.16
CA HIS A 193 2.75 -0.60 -31.10
C HIS A 193 2.99 0.91 -31.01
N GLN A 194 4.16 1.38 -31.45
CA GLN A 194 4.50 2.81 -31.51
C GLN A 194 3.88 3.52 -32.73
N GLY A 195 2.68 3.11 -33.16
CA GLY A 195 2.01 3.59 -34.37
C GLY A 195 1.15 2.51 -35.01
#